data_AF-A0A6S6RQW0-F1
#
_entry.id   AF-A0A6S6RQW0-F1
#
_cell.length_a   1.000
_cell.length_b   1.000
_cell.length_c   1.000
_cell.angle_alpha   90.00
_cell.angle_beta   90.00
_cell.angle_gamma   90.00
#
_symmetry.space_group_name_H-M   'P 1'
#
loop_
_entity.id
_entity.type
_entity.pdbx_description
1 polymer ?
#
loop_
_entity_poly.entity_id
_entity_poly.type
_entity_poly.pdbx_seq_one_letter_code
_entity_poly.pdbx_strand_id
1 'polypeptide(L)'
;MVADFHRNLLKGGIYIYSSKGSHPKGKLRFIYECNPIAFLAEQARGKASDGTNRILDIVPEQLHQRVPFFIGTKSMVEKAESFMLEFSVNE
;
A
#
# COMPACT_ATOMS: atom_id res chain seq x y z
N MET A 1 7.53 4.26 -8.37
CA MET A 1 7.30 3.05 -7.55
C MET A 1 8.61 2.40 -7.14
N VAL A 2 9.32 1.65 -8.00
CA VAL A 2 10.50 0.87 -7.59
C VAL A 2 11.59 1.74 -6.94
N ALA A 3 11.97 2.86 -7.56
CA ALA A 3 12.95 3.78 -6.99
C ALA A 3 12.50 4.39 -5.65
N ASP A 4 11.22 4.72 -5.51
CA ASP A 4 10.65 5.28 -4.28
C ASP A 4 10.63 4.28 -3.14
N PHE A 5 10.19 3.05 -3.43
CA PHE A 5 10.20 1.96 -2.46
C PHE A 5 11.63 1.63 -2.03
N HIS A 6 12.57 1.50 -2.97
CA HIS A 6 13.96 1.19 -2.66
C HIS A 6 14.60 2.24 -1.75
N ARG A 7 14.32 3.53 -1.97
CA ARG A 7 14.75 4.60 -1.07
C ARG A 7 14.16 4.43 0.33
N ASN A 8 12.87 4.16 0.45
CA ASN A 8 12.21 3.97 1.73
C ASN A 8 12.71 2.73 2.47
N LEU A 9 13.08 1.66 1.75
CA LEU A 9 13.67 0.46 2.32
C LEU A 9 15.02 0.75 3.00
N LEU A 10 15.83 1.64 2.42
CA LEU A 10 17.15 1.99 2.95
C LEU A 10 17.14 3.10 3.99
N LYS A 11 16.22 4.06 3.85
CA LYS A 11 16.20 5.29 4.67
C LYS A 11 15.05 5.34 5.66
N GLY A 12 14.13 4.38 5.62
CA GLY A 12 12.83 4.51 6.25
C GLY A 12 11.94 5.51 5.51
N GLY A 13 10.69 5.62 5.97
CA GLY A 13 9.69 6.49 5.37
C GLY A 13 8.47 5.71 4.89
N ILE A 14 7.58 6.40 4.17
CA ILE A 14 6.36 5.83 3.62
C ILE A 14 6.20 6.24 2.14
N TYR A 15 5.73 5.30 1.33
CA TYR A 15 5.31 5.52 -0.05
C TYR A 15 3.80 5.31 -0.12
N ILE A 16 3.07 6.29 -0.64
CA ILE A 16 1.62 6.27 -0.71
C ILE A 16 1.18 6.47 -2.16
N TYR A 17 0.35 5.54 -2.62
CA TYR A 17 -0.40 5.62 -3.86
C TYR A 17 -1.87 5.28 -3.58
N SER A 18 -2.58 6.21 -2.96
CA SER A 18 -3.97 6.04 -2.57
C SER A 18 -4.92 5.98 -3.78
N SER A 19 -6.18 5.66 -3.51
CA SER A 19 -7.28 5.94 -4.43
C SER A 19 -7.34 7.44 -4.74
N LYS A 20 -7.81 7.76 -5.95
CA LYS A 20 -8.10 9.13 -6.41
C LYS A 20 -9.44 9.11 -7.14
N GLY A 21 -10.12 10.24 -7.29
CA GLY A 21 -11.40 10.30 -8.02
C GLY A 21 -11.34 9.69 -9.43
N SER A 22 -10.22 9.87 -10.16
CA SER A 22 -10.02 9.25 -11.48
C SER A 22 -9.61 7.78 -11.44
N HIS A 23 -9.20 7.26 -10.28
CA HIS A 23 -8.68 5.91 -10.06
C HIS A 23 -9.15 5.39 -8.69
N PRO A 24 -10.45 5.10 -8.53
CA PRO A 24 -11.02 4.72 -7.22
C PRO A 24 -10.43 3.41 -6.68
N LYS A 25 -10.06 2.48 -7.57
CA LYS A 25 -9.38 1.22 -7.21
C LYS A 25 -7.85 1.33 -7.16
N GLY A 26 -7.31 2.54 -7.09
CA GLY A 26 -5.86 2.79 -7.22
C GLY A 26 -5.35 2.63 -8.65
N LYS A 27 -4.04 2.84 -8.82
CA LYS A 27 -3.39 2.85 -10.15
C LYS A 27 -2.44 1.68 -10.38
N LEU A 28 -1.80 1.20 -9.32
CA LEU A 28 -0.81 0.12 -9.37
C LEU A 28 -1.49 -1.24 -9.53
N ARG A 29 -0.81 -2.19 -10.18
CA ARG A 29 -1.28 -3.55 -10.41
C ARG A 29 -0.99 -4.43 -9.21
N PHE A 30 -2.02 -5.11 -8.75
CA PHE A 30 -1.98 -5.85 -7.52
C PHE A 30 -0.96 -7.01 -7.58
N ILE A 31 -1.08 -7.88 -8.60
CA ILE A 31 -0.34 -9.14 -8.66
C ILE A 31 1.17 -8.94 -8.91
N TYR A 32 1.56 -7.99 -9.76
CA TYR A 32 2.93 -7.87 -10.24
C TYR A 32 3.59 -6.51 -9.96
N GLU A 33 2.91 -5.59 -9.28
CA GLU A 33 3.53 -4.38 -8.73
C GLU A 33 3.42 -4.37 -7.19
N CYS A 34 2.21 -4.53 -6.64
CA CYS A 34 1.98 -4.42 -5.19
C CYS A 34 2.45 -5.65 -4.41
N ASN A 35 2.02 -6.86 -4.78
CA ASN A 35 2.33 -8.09 -4.04
C ASN A 35 3.84 -8.36 -3.89
N PRO A 36 4.66 -8.27 -4.95
CA PRO A 36 6.09 -8.54 -4.82
C PRO A 36 6.78 -7.54 -3.89
N ILE A 37 6.41 -6.26 -3.98
CA ILE A 37 7.00 -5.18 -3.19
C ILE A 37 6.52 -5.23 -1.73
N ALA A 38 5.26 -5.61 -1.49
CA ALA A 38 4.73 -5.86 -0.15
C ALA A 38 5.47 -7.00 0.55
N PHE A 39 5.71 -8.11 -0.15
CA PHE A 39 6.51 -9.22 0.39
C PHE A 39 7.89 -8.76 0.84
N LEU A 40 8.62 -8.02 -0.01
CA LEU A 40 9.94 -7.48 0.34
C LEU A 40 9.90 -6.54 1.55
N ALA A 41 8.90 -5.65 1.62
CA ALA A 41 8.77 -4.73 2.74
C ALA A 41 8.53 -5.46 4.06
N GLU A 42 7.66 -6.48 4.07
CA GLU A 42 7.38 -7.24 5.28
C GLU A 42 8.59 -8.08 5.74
N GLN A 43 9.36 -8.64 4.81
CA GLN A 43 10.64 -9.30 5.14
C GLN A 43 11.64 -8.32 5.77
N ALA A 44 11.56 -7.04 5.41
CA ALA A 44 12.34 -5.95 6.01
C ALA A 44 11.69 -5.33 7.26
N ARG A 45 10.68 -6.00 7.86
CA ARG A 45 9.91 -5.53 9.02
C ARG A 45 9.11 -4.24 8.80
N GLY A 46 8.90 -3.88 7.53
CA GLY A 46 7.96 -2.84 7.12
C GLY A 46 6.51 -3.35 7.13
N LYS A 47 5.60 -2.52 6.63
CA LYS A 47 4.18 -2.86 6.44
C LYS A 47 3.73 -2.44 5.05
N ALA A 48 2.82 -3.20 4.46
CA ALA A 48 2.12 -2.87 3.22
C ALA A 48 0.61 -3.02 3.41
N SER A 49 -0.16 -2.01 3.01
CA SER A 49 -1.61 -1.93 3.20
C SER A 49 -2.32 -1.32 2.00
N ASP A 50 -3.59 -1.66 1.78
CA ASP A 50 -4.49 -0.95 0.86
C ASP A 50 -5.11 0.32 1.49
N GLY A 51 -4.75 0.61 2.74
CA GLY A 51 -5.33 1.66 3.58
C GLY A 51 -6.21 1.11 4.69
N THR A 52 -6.65 -0.14 4.57
CA THR A 52 -7.51 -0.83 5.54
C THR A 52 -7.12 -2.28 5.79
N ASN A 53 -6.65 -2.99 4.77
CA ASN A 53 -6.28 -4.40 4.78
C ASN A 53 -4.80 -4.57 4.44
N ARG A 54 -4.19 -5.61 5.02
CA ARG A 54 -2.84 -6.01 4.66
C ARG A 54 -2.80 -6.56 3.24
N ILE A 55 -1.84 -6.08 2.44
CA ILE A 55 -1.75 -6.40 1.00
C ILE A 55 -1.65 -7.90 0.73
N LEU A 56 -0.86 -8.63 1.52
CA LEU A 56 -0.64 -10.07 1.32
C LEU A 56 -1.81 -10.95 1.76
N ASP A 57 -2.83 -10.40 2.42
CA ASP A 57 -4.04 -11.14 2.82
C ASP A 57 -5.19 -10.98 1.80
N ILE A 58 -5.05 -10.06 0.83
CA ILE A 58 -6.06 -9.82 -0.19
C ILE A 58 -5.97 -10.91 -1.26
N VAL A 59 -7.07 -11.63 -1.50
CA VAL A 59 -7.17 -12.60 -2.60
C VAL A 59 -7.45 -11.86 -3.91
N PRO A 60 -6.62 -12.02 -4.97
CA PRO A 60 -6.88 -11.39 -6.26
C PRO A 60 -8.13 -11.97 -6.94
N GLU A 61 -8.99 -11.10 -7.47
CA GLU A 61 -10.19 -11.48 -8.25
C GLU A 61 -9.93 -11.52 -9.76
N GLN A 62 -8.93 -10.77 -10.24
CA GLN A 62 -8.61 -10.65 -11.66
C GLN A 62 -7.12 -10.38 -11.92
N LEU A 63 -6.61 -10.81 -13.08
CA LEU A 63 -5.19 -10.72 -13.44
C LEU A 63 -4.63 -9.29 -13.39
N HIS A 64 -5.42 -8.30 -13.81
CA HIS A 64 -5.01 -6.89 -13.88
C HIS A 64 -5.64 -6.03 -12.79
N GLN A 65 -6.00 -6.64 -11.65
CA GLN A 65 -6.55 -5.93 -10.50
C GLN A 65 -5.64 -4.79 -10.08
N ARG A 66 -6.25 -3.70 -9.62
CA ARG A 66 -5.57 -2.57 -9.01
C ARG A 66 -5.98 -2.45 -7.55
N VAL A 67 -5.10 -1.86 -6.76
CA VAL A 67 -5.35 -1.60 -5.35
C VAL A 67 -4.68 -0.27 -4.96
N PRO A 68 -5.26 0.51 -4.04
CA PRO A 68 -4.52 1.54 -3.33
C PRO A 68 -3.32 0.92 -2.60
N PHE A 69 -2.24 1.68 -2.39
CA PHE A 69 -1.01 1.09 -1.89
C PHE A 69 -0.26 2.02 -0.94
N PHE A 70 -0.11 1.58 0.30
CA PHE A 70 0.63 2.26 1.37
C PHE A 70 1.72 1.32 1.84
N ILE A 71 3.00 1.73 1.74
CA ILE A 71 4.11 0.84 2.08
C ILE A 71 5.31 1.58 2.69
N GLY A 72 5.95 0.97 3.68
CA GLY A 72 7.17 1.50 4.28
C GLY A 72 7.32 1.13 5.75
N THR A 73 7.87 2.07 6.54
CA THR A 73 8.03 1.92 7.98
C THR A 73 6.68 1.64 8.64
N LYS A 74 6.60 0.56 9.41
CA LYS A 74 5.35 0.05 10.03
C LYS A 74 4.54 1.14 10.74
N SER A 75 5.16 1.91 11.63
CA SER A 75 4.48 2.96 12.40
C SER A 75 3.90 4.09 11.53
N MET A 76 4.55 4.41 10.40
CA MET A 76 4.06 5.42 9.48
C MET A 76 2.88 4.92 8.66
N VAL A 77 2.92 3.64 8.24
CA VAL A 77 1.79 3.00 7.53
C VAL A 77 0.58 2.91 8.45
N GLU A 78 0.77 2.49 9.70
CA GLU A 78 -0.30 2.47 10.72
C GLU A 78 -0.88 3.86 10.98
N LYS A 79 -0.03 4.90 11.00
CA LYS A 79 -0.52 6.27 11.12
C LYS A 79 -1.35 6.68 9.92
N ALA A 80 -0.95 6.32 8.71
CA ALA A 80 -1.74 6.58 7.50
C ALA A 80 -3.09 5.85 7.54
N GLU A 81 -3.11 4.55 7.89
CA GLU A 81 -4.35 3.77 8.08
C GLU A 81 -5.27 4.40 9.12
N SER A 82 -4.74 4.96 10.21
CA SER A 82 -5.57 5.63 11.23
C SER A 82 -6.36 6.81 10.66
N PHE A 83 -5.76 7.59 9.76
CA PHE A 83 -6.46 8.67 9.06
C PHE A 83 -7.46 8.14 8.04
N MET A 84 -7.13 7.04 7.34
CA MET A 84 -8.09 6.39 6.45
C MET A 84 -9.33 5.97 7.23
N LEU A 85 -9.17 5.31 8.37
CA LEU A 85 -10.28 4.91 9.25
C LEU A 85 -11.09 6.11 9.77
N GLU A 86 -10.42 7.16 10.24
CA GLU A 86 -11.08 8.35 10.82
C GLU A 86 -11.92 9.11 9.78
N PHE A 87 -11.43 9.23 8.54
CA PHE A 87 -12.08 10.05 7.51
C PHE A 87 -12.91 9.25 6.50
N SER A 88 -12.95 7.92 6.58
CA SER A 88 -13.83 7.08 5.73
C SER A 88 -15.30 7.09 6.15
N VAL A 89 -15.63 7.60 7.36
CA VAL A 89 -16.98 7.55 7.94
C VAL A 89 -17.83 8.78 7.60
N ASN A 90 -17.29 9.77 6.86
CA ASN A 90 -17.93 11.05 6.60
C ASN A 90 -18.42 11.26 5.14
N GLU A 91 -18.78 10.20 4.42
CA GLU A 91 -19.57 10.29 3.17
C GLU A 91 -20.98 9.73 3.34
#